data_AF-A0A0A9XBK8-F1
#
_entry.id   AF-A0A0A9XBK8-F1
#
_cell.length_a   1.000
_cell.length_b   1.000
_cell.length_c   1.000
_cell.angle_alpha   90.00
_cell.angle_beta   90.00
_cell.angle_gamma   90.00
#
_symmetry.space_group_name_H-M   'P 1'
#
loop_
_entity.id
_entity.type
_entity.pdbx_description
1 polymer ?
#
loop_
_entity_poly.entity_id
_entity_poly.type
_entity_poly.pdbx_seq_one_letter_code
_entity_poly.pdbx_strand_id
1 'polypeptide(L)'
;MNPCASPEMRSDEKDGRWISQHKHNLSETKEREPDVLLIGDSIIHHLQLRPVWAELYEPLHCLNFGISGDKTQNVLWRIQNGELDNIRPKVTCFSYPSFFKVPI
;
A
#
# COMPACT_ATOMS: atom_id res chain seq x y z
N MET A 1 18.90 -16.25 0.38
CA MET A 1 17.67 -15.68 -0.20
C MET A 1 17.40 -14.38 0.56
N ASN A 2 17.11 -13.26 -0.11
CA ASN A 2 16.90 -11.98 0.58
C ASN A 2 15.49 -11.97 1.20
N PRO A 3 15.35 -12.03 2.54
CA PRO A 3 14.04 -12.12 3.19
C PRO A 3 13.14 -10.89 2.92
N CYS A 4 13.71 -9.75 2.51
CA CYS A 4 12.94 -8.55 2.17
C CYS A 4 12.33 -8.58 0.77
N ALA A 5 12.80 -9.47 -0.10
CA ALA A 5 12.28 -9.66 -1.46
C ALA A 5 11.28 -10.83 -1.54
N SER A 6 11.14 -11.59 -0.46
CA SER A 6 10.15 -12.66 -0.38
C SER A 6 8.81 -12.07 0.05
N PRO A 7 7.73 -12.27 -0.72
CA PRO A 7 6.40 -11.82 -0.35
C PRO A 7 5.89 -12.65 0.82
N GLU A 8 5.63 -12.01 1.97
CA GLU A 8 5.15 -12.69 3.17
C GLU A 8 4.00 -11.93 3.80
N MET A 9 3.03 -12.68 4.33
CA MET A 9 1.98 -12.12 5.15
C MET A 9 2.56 -11.59 6.47
N ARG A 10 1.94 -10.53 6.99
CA ARG A 10 2.37 -9.91 8.24
C ARG A 10 2.22 -10.88 9.43
N SER A 11 3.35 -11.22 10.05
CA SER A 11 3.42 -12.28 11.09
C SER A 11 3.04 -11.85 12.50
N ASP A 12 3.03 -10.56 12.82
CA ASP A 12 2.56 -10.01 14.11
C ASP A 12 1.05 -9.69 14.12
N GLU A 13 0.33 -10.03 13.04
CA GLU A 13 -1.11 -9.82 12.95
C GLU A 13 -1.89 -10.82 13.80
N LYS A 14 -2.25 -10.43 15.02
CA LYS A 14 -3.10 -11.26 15.92
C LYS A 14 -4.59 -10.94 15.80
N ASP A 15 -4.93 -9.73 15.34
CA ASP A 15 -6.29 -9.18 15.39
C ASP A 15 -7.03 -9.20 14.03
N GLY A 16 -6.41 -9.71 12.95
CA GLY A 16 -7.02 -9.76 11.61
C GLY A 16 -7.26 -8.40 10.93
N ARG A 17 -6.75 -7.31 11.51
CA ARG A 17 -6.94 -5.93 11.03
C ARG A 17 -6.23 -5.66 9.71
N TRP A 18 -5.05 -6.25 9.52
CA TRP A 18 -4.24 -6.02 8.33
C TRP A 18 -4.86 -6.71 7.12
N ILE A 19 -5.33 -7.95 7.26
CA ILE A 19 -6.14 -8.63 6.23
C ILE A 19 -7.44 -7.88 5.95
N SER A 20 -8.10 -7.36 6.98
CA SER A 20 -9.33 -6.57 6.80
C SER A 20 -9.06 -5.31 5.97
N GLN A 21 -7.95 -4.61 6.24
CA GLN A 21 -7.53 -3.45 5.47
C GLN A 21 -7.16 -3.82 4.03
N HIS A 22 -6.42 -4.92 3.83
CA HIS A 22 -6.11 -5.43 2.49
C HIS A 22 -7.38 -5.75 1.70
N LYS A 23 -8.36 -6.42 2.31
CA LYS A 23 -9.67 -6.69 1.66
C LYS A 23 -10.43 -5.41 1.31
N HIS A 24 -10.37 -4.39 2.17
CA HIS A 24 -10.97 -3.09 1.88
C HIS A 24 -10.27 -2.41 0.68
N ASN A 25 -8.94 -2.46 0.62
CA ASN A 25 -8.19 -1.95 -0.53
C ASN A 25 -8.60 -2.70 -1.82
N LEU A 26 -8.74 -4.03 -1.76
CA LEU A 26 -9.21 -4.83 -2.90
C LEU A 26 -10.61 -4.44 -3.35
N SER A 27 -11.54 -4.10 -2.45
CA SER A 27 -12.84 -3.56 -2.87
C SER A 27 -12.71 -2.21 -3.57
N GLU A 28 -11.85 -1.31 -3.06
CA GLU A 28 -11.62 0.00 -3.70
C GLU A 28 -11.05 -0.16 -5.11
N THR A 29 -10.17 -1.15 -5.35
CA THR A 29 -9.65 -1.45 -6.72
C THR A 29 -10.72 -1.93 -7.70
N LYS A 30 -11.85 -2.44 -7.21
CA LYS A 30 -12.96 -2.92 -8.06
C LYS A 30 -13.97 -1.83 -8.37
N GLU A 31 -14.11 -0.88 -7.45
CA GLU A 31 -15.09 0.21 -7.55
C GLU A 31 -14.51 1.47 -8.19
N ARG A 32 -13.18 1.64 -8.13
CA ARG A 32 -12.51 2.87 -8.57
C ARG A 32 -11.33 2.57 -9.50
N GLU A 33 -11.13 3.44 -10.48
CA GLU A 33 -9.97 3.45 -11.36
C GLU A 33 -9.08 4.66 -11.02
N PRO A 34 -8.07 4.52 -10.13
CA PRO A 34 -7.18 5.62 -9.78
C PRO A 34 -6.17 5.92 -10.90
N ASP A 35 -5.85 7.20 -11.07
CA ASP A 35 -4.71 7.63 -11.90
C ASP A 35 -3.39 7.47 -11.14
N VAL A 36 -3.42 7.63 -9.82
CA VAL A 36 -2.24 7.55 -8.94
C VAL A 36 -2.51 6.57 -7.81
N LEU A 37 -1.58 5.67 -7.56
CA LEU A 37 -1.66 4.73 -6.46
C LEU A 37 -0.49 4.90 -5.50
N LEU A 38 -0.79 5.07 -4.22
CA LEU A 38 0.21 5.14 -3.16
C LEU A 38 0.13 3.85 -2.34
N ILE A 39 1.21 3.08 -2.30
CA ILE A 39 1.31 1.86 -1.49
C ILE A 39 2.44 2.06 -0.50
N GLY A 40 2.18 1.77 0.78
CA GLY A 40 3.27 1.82 1.75
C GLY A 40 2.90 1.61 3.19
N ASP A 41 3.75 2.19 4.03
CA ASP A 41 3.73 2.10 5.49
C ASP A 41 2.87 3.21 6.15
N SER A 42 3.18 3.49 7.41
CA SER A 42 2.51 4.51 8.23
C SER A 42 2.62 5.92 7.66
N ILE A 43 3.64 6.24 6.85
CA ILE A 43 3.77 7.57 6.25
C ILE A 43 2.65 7.79 5.24
N ILE A 44 2.44 6.81 4.36
CA ILE A 44 1.38 6.86 3.35
C ILE A 44 0.02 6.80 4.04
N HIS A 45 -0.15 5.93 5.04
CA HIS A 45 -1.39 5.88 5.82
C HIS A 45 -1.75 7.24 6.46
N HIS A 46 -0.79 7.91 7.08
CA HIS A 46 -1.04 9.21 7.72
C HIS A 46 -1.14 10.36 6.73
N LEU A 47 -0.58 10.24 5.53
CA LEU A 47 -0.65 11.27 4.49
C LEU A 47 -2.12 11.59 4.12
N GLN A 48 -2.98 10.57 4.07
CA GLN A 48 -4.41 10.74 3.80
C GLN A 48 -5.14 11.56 4.88
N LEU A 49 -4.63 11.58 6.11
CA LEU A 49 -5.22 12.33 7.22
C LEU A 49 -4.79 13.80 7.25
N ARG A 50 -3.86 14.21 6.39
CA ARG A 50 -3.35 15.58 6.35
C ARG A 50 -4.22 16.45 5.45
N PRO A 51 -4.41 17.75 5.79
CA PRO A 51 -5.23 18.65 4.97
C PRO A 51 -4.71 18.80 3.53
N VAL A 52 -3.39 18.64 3.35
CA VAL A 52 -2.75 18.65 2.02
C VAL A 52 -3.24 17.53 1.09
N TRP A 53 -3.84 16.47 1.64
CA TRP A 53 -4.42 15.38 0.84
C TRP A 53 -5.58 15.88 -0.02
N ALA A 54 -6.53 16.58 0.59
CA ALA A 54 -7.70 17.11 -0.09
C ALA A 54 -7.31 18.14 -1.17
N GLU A 55 -6.27 18.94 -0.90
CA GLU A 55 -5.84 20.00 -1.82
C GLU A 55 -5.02 19.47 -3.02
N LEU A 56 -4.13 18.49 -2.79
CA LEU A 56 -3.16 18.07 -3.82
C LEU A 56 -3.42 16.66 -4.39
N TYR A 57 -3.95 15.73 -3.61
CA TYR A 57 -4.03 14.31 -3.99
C TYR A 57 -5.45 13.89 -4.41
N GLU A 58 -6.46 14.45 -3.77
CA GLU A 58 -7.87 14.20 -4.11
C GLU A 58 -8.19 14.57 -5.58
N PRO A 59 -7.74 15.72 -6.12
CA PRO A 59 -7.97 16.08 -7.53
C PRO A 59 -7.23 15.20 -8.52
N LEU A 60 -6.21 14.46 -8.08
CA LEU A 60 -5.41 13.55 -8.91
C LEU A 60 -6.00 12.13 -8.97
N HIS A 61 -7.18 11.91 -8.40
CA HIS A 61 -7.81 10.59 -8.28
C HIS A 61 -6.87 9.56 -7.66
N CYS A 62 -6.23 9.93 -6.54
CA CYS A 62 -5.29 9.06 -5.85
C CYS A 62 -6.01 8.01 -4.98
N LEU A 63 -5.52 6.77 -5.01
CA LEU A 63 -5.83 5.76 -3.99
C LEU A 63 -4.66 5.56 -3.03
N ASN A 64 -4.98 5.37 -1.76
CA ASN A 64 -4.02 5.20 -0.68
C ASN A 64 -4.16 3.82 -0.04
N PHE A 65 -3.19 2.95 -0.30
CA PHE A 65 -3.08 1.61 0.29
C PHE A 65 -1.96 1.56 1.32
N GLY A 66 -1.84 2.62 2.12
CA GLY A 66 -0.94 2.70 3.27
C GLY A 66 -1.45 1.86 4.43
N ILE A 67 -0.66 0.88 4.86
CA ILE A 67 -0.96 0.08 6.06
C ILE A 67 0.18 0.25 7.06
N SER A 68 -0.15 0.75 8.25
CA SER A 68 0.84 1.06 9.28
C SER A 68 1.64 -0.18 9.70
N GLY A 69 2.97 -0.06 9.71
CA GLY A 69 3.92 -1.11 10.10
C GLY A 69 4.24 -2.12 9.00
N ASP A 70 3.81 -1.87 7.75
CA ASP A 70 4.21 -2.71 6.63
C ASP A 70 5.71 -2.67 6.36
N LYS A 71 6.25 -3.87 6.08
CA LYS A 71 7.60 -4.07 5.56
C LYS A 71 7.53 -4.34 4.06
N THR A 72 8.68 -4.29 3.40
CA THR A 72 8.79 -4.58 1.95
C THR A 72 8.16 -5.93 1.57
N GLN A 73 8.37 -6.99 2.36
CA GLN A 73 7.75 -8.29 2.12
C GLN A 73 6.21 -8.27 2.15
N ASN A 74 5.61 -7.47 3.03
CA ASN A 74 4.16 -7.39 3.18
C ASN A 74 3.56 -6.67 1.97
N VAL A 75 4.19 -5.57 1.55
CA VAL A 75 3.79 -4.81 0.36
C VAL A 75 3.87 -5.69 -0.89
N LEU A 76 4.96 -6.45 -1.04
CA LEU A 76 5.09 -7.41 -2.15
C LEU A 76 3.99 -8.47 -2.11
N TRP A 77 3.66 -8.99 -0.93
CA TRP A 77 2.57 -9.94 -0.78
C TRP A 77 1.23 -9.33 -1.20
N ARG A 78 0.91 -8.11 -0.77
CA ARG A 78 -0.34 -7.42 -1.12
C ARG A 78 -0.50 -7.21 -2.62
N ILE A 79 0.58 -6.80 -3.28
CA ILE A 79 0.61 -6.62 -4.73
C ILE A 79 0.34 -7.96 -5.43
N GLN A 80 1.00 -9.04 -5.01
CA GLN A 80 0.78 -10.37 -5.58
C GLN A 80 -0.61 -10.95 -5.30
N ASN A 81 -1.28 -10.47 -4.26
CA ASN A 81 -2.64 -10.88 -3.91
C ASN A 81 -3.71 -9.95 -4.49
N GLY A 82 -3.36 -9.18 -5.52
CA GLY A 82 -4.33 -8.54 -6.41
C GLY A 82 -4.63 -7.07 -6.15
N GLU A 83 -3.87 -6.38 -5.30
CA GLU A 83 -4.01 -4.92 -5.13
C GLU A 83 -3.70 -4.12 -6.41
N LEU A 84 -3.07 -4.74 -7.42
CA LEU A 84 -2.81 -4.13 -8.73
C LEU A 84 -3.56 -4.79 -9.89
N ASP A 85 -4.31 -5.86 -9.66
CA ASP A 85 -4.87 -6.68 -10.76
C ASP A 85 -6.01 -5.97 -11.50
N ASN A 86 -6.81 -5.18 -10.78
CA ASN A 86 -8.04 -4.57 -11.31
C ASN A 86 -7.86 -3.09 -11.71
N ILE A 87 -6.70 -2.50 -11.44
CA ILE A 87 -6.46 -1.07 -11.67
C ILE A 87 -5.26 -0.86 -12.59
N ARG A 88 -5.27 0.25 -13.34
CA ARG A 88 -4.17 0.65 -14.22
C ARG A 88 -3.71 2.07 -13.90
N PRO A 89 -3.11 2.29 -12.70
CA PRO A 89 -2.62 3.61 -12.35
C PRO A 89 -1.51 4.05 -13.31
N LYS A 90 -1.48 5.35 -13.64
CA LYS A 90 -0.39 5.97 -14.41
C LYS A 90 0.88 6.08 -13.59
N VAL A 91 0.73 6.31 -12.29
CA VAL A 91 1.84 6.46 -11.35
C VAL A 91 1.60 5.60 -10.12
N THR A 92 2.59 4.81 -9.73
CA THR A 92 2.58 4.07 -8.46
C THR A 92 3.75 4.52 -7.61
N CYS A 93 3.47 5.01 -6.41
CA CYS A 93 4.49 5.41 -5.44
C CYS A 93 4.59 4.36 -4.34
N PHE A 94 5.82 3.92 -4.06
CA PHE A 94 6.12 2.98 -2.99
C PHE A 94 6.85 3.69 -1.85
N SER A 95 6.29 3.59 -0.64
CA SER A 95 6.97 4.03 0.59
C SER A 95 7.11 2.84 1.52
N TYR A 96 8.34 2.48 1.86
CA TYR A 96 8.63 1.45 2.85
C TYR A 96 9.69 1.99 3.80
N PRO A 97 9.70 1.53 5.06
CA PRO A 97 10.55 2.13 6.08
C PRO A 97 12.03 2.00 5.70
N SER A 98 12.77 3.10 5.85
CA SER A 98 14.21 3.24 5.54
C SER A 98 15.15 2.32 6.31
N PHE A 99 14.61 1.44 7.18
CA PHE A 99 15.41 0.56 8.03
C PHE A 99 16.00 -0.65 7.29
N PHE A 100 15.64 -0.90 6.03
CA PHE A 100 16.27 -1.94 5.23
C PHE A 100 16.62 -1.42 3.83
N LYS A 101 17.93 -1.24 3.60
CA LYS A 101 18.49 -1.16 2.25
C LYS A 101 18.03 -2.40 1.50
N VAL A 102 17.18 -2.23 0.49
CA VAL A 102 17.09 -3.19 -0.60
C VAL A 102 18.49 -3.18 -1.24
N PRO A 103 19.29 -4.24 -1.15
CA PRO A 103 20.50 -4.31 -1.95
C PRO A 103 20.01 -4.47 -3.39
N ILE A 104 20.17 -3.40 -4.15
CA ILE A 104 20.01 -3.39 -5.61
C ILE A 104 21.21 -4.12 -6.21
#